data_AF-A0A7Z9BJG2-F1
#
_entry.id   AF-A0A7Z9BJG2-F1
#
_cell.length_a   1.000
_cell.length_b   1.000
_cell.length_c   1.000
_cell.angle_alpha   90.00
_cell.angle_beta   90.00
_cell.angle_gamma   90.00
#
_symmetry.space_group_name_H-M   'P 1'
#
loop_
_entity.id
_entity.type
_entity.pdbx_description
1 polymer ?
#
loop_
_entity_poly.entity_id
_entity_poly.type
_entity_poly.pdbx_seq_one_letter_code
_entity_poly.pdbx_strand_id
1 'polypeptide(L)'
;MTPLKNYYSTLQVNPTSTAGEIKQAYRRLAKIFHPDSQTQSADHDRIIQINAAYEVLSDPQKRQSYDRQLSSATNSDSDSGKPYVYKPQQKATDADAELTLWINKVYKPINRSINQILKPLKSEVDKLSADPFDDELMEAFQTYIEICRNALHQAQKLFRSYRNPSPFAGVAAHLYYTLNHLDDGLNELETFTLNYDDSSLHTGQEFFRIASRLRREAQEEMKKIS
;
A
#
# COMPACT_ATOMS: atom_id res chain seq x y z
N MET A 1 -26.28 11.05 10.03
CA MET A 1 -25.51 9.83 10.28
C MET A 1 -24.66 9.57 9.05
N THR A 2 -23.38 9.93 9.10
CA THR A 2 -22.43 9.64 8.02
C THR A 2 -22.15 8.13 8.03
N PRO A 3 -22.44 7.39 6.94
CA PRO A 3 -22.12 5.96 6.92
C PRO A 3 -20.61 5.80 7.00
N LEU A 4 -20.13 4.93 7.88
CA LEU A 4 -18.72 4.50 7.90
C LEU A 4 -18.33 4.10 6.48
N LYS A 5 -17.30 4.75 5.91
CA LYS A 5 -16.79 4.45 4.56
C LYS A 5 -16.37 2.98 4.48
N ASN A 6 -17.25 2.13 3.96
CA ASN A 6 -17.02 0.72 3.68
C ASN A 6 -16.71 0.53 2.17
N TYR A 7 -16.09 -0.59 1.77
CA TYR A 7 -15.68 -0.82 0.38
C TYR A 7 -16.85 -0.74 -0.61
N TYR A 8 -18.07 -1.13 -0.19
CA TYR A 8 -19.28 -0.99 -0.98
C TYR A 8 -19.63 0.49 -1.25
N SER A 9 -19.55 1.35 -0.24
CA SER A 9 -19.77 2.79 -0.37
C SER A 9 -18.68 3.47 -1.21
N THR A 10 -17.43 3.01 -1.10
CA THR A 10 -16.31 3.49 -1.92
C THR A 10 -16.51 3.20 -3.40
N LEU A 11 -17.03 2.01 -3.74
CA LEU A 11 -17.40 1.66 -5.12
C LEU A 11 -18.80 2.16 -5.52
N GLN A 12 -19.53 2.82 -4.62
CA GLN A 12 -20.91 3.28 -4.84
C GLN A 12 -21.85 2.16 -5.28
N VAL A 13 -21.75 1.00 -4.63
CA VAL A 13 -22.55 -0.21 -4.89
C VAL A 13 -23.19 -0.72 -3.61
N ASN A 14 -24.27 -1.49 -3.73
CA ASN A 14 -24.94 -2.11 -2.59
C ASN A 14 -24.18 -3.38 -2.13
N PRO A 15 -24.16 -3.75 -0.83
CA PRO A 15 -23.67 -5.04 -0.36
C PRO A 15 -24.23 -6.27 -1.09
N THR A 16 -25.44 -6.18 -1.67
CA THR A 16 -26.05 -7.24 -2.48
C THR A 16 -25.64 -7.25 -3.95
N SER A 17 -24.79 -6.33 -4.39
CA SER A 17 -24.41 -6.19 -5.80
C SER A 17 -23.65 -7.42 -6.31
N THR A 18 -23.91 -7.80 -7.56
CA THR A 18 -23.23 -8.88 -8.25
C THR A 18 -21.77 -8.51 -8.58
N ALA A 19 -20.94 -9.53 -8.87
CA ALA A 19 -19.56 -9.30 -9.32
C ALA A 19 -19.49 -8.46 -10.61
N GLY A 20 -20.49 -8.59 -11.50
CA GLY A 20 -20.62 -7.79 -12.70
C GLY A 20 -20.82 -6.30 -12.40
N GLU A 21 -21.73 -5.98 -11.47
CA GLU A 21 -22.01 -4.60 -11.04
C GLU A 21 -20.82 -3.96 -10.33
N ILE A 22 -20.12 -4.73 -9.48
CA ILE A 22 -18.90 -4.27 -8.80
C ILE A 22 -17.80 -3.92 -9.83
N LYS A 23 -17.61 -4.77 -10.85
CA LYS A 23 -16.64 -4.54 -11.93
C LYS A 23 -17.01 -3.34 -12.80
N GLN A 24 -18.30 -3.15 -13.08
CA GLN A 24 -18.78 -2.00 -13.84
C GLN A 24 -18.61 -0.70 -13.07
N ALA A 25 -18.92 -0.69 -11.78
CA ALA A 25 -18.74 0.46 -10.91
C ALA A 25 -17.26 0.83 -10.77
N TYR A 26 -16.38 -0.15 -10.60
CA TYR A 26 -14.93 0.04 -10.61
C TYR A 26 -14.45 0.70 -11.90
N ARG A 27 -14.80 0.17 -13.08
CA ARG A 27 -14.36 0.75 -14.37
C ARG A 27 -14.81 2.19 -14.55
N ARG A 28 -16.05 2.50 -14.16
CA ARG A 28 -16.60 3.86 -14.22
C ARG A 28 -15.82 4.81 -13.32
N LEU A 29 -15.61 4.43 -12.06
CA LEU A 29 -14.91 5.26 -11.08
C LEU A 29 -13.43 5.40 -11.44
N ALA A 30 -12.79 4.32 -11.89
CA ALA A 30 -11.40 4.34 -12.33
C ALA A 30 -11.18 5.35 -13.46
N LYS A 31 -12.07 5.37 -14.46
CA LYS A 31 -12.01 6.35 -15.56
C LYS A 31 -12.19 7.80 -15.10
N ILE A 32 -12.99 8.03 -14.06
CA ILE A 32 -13.25 9.38 -13.53
C ILE A 32 -12.03 9.89 -12.74
N PHE A 33 -11.47 9.02 -11.91
CA PHE A 33 -10.44 9.40 -10.92
C PHE A 33 -8.99 9.12 -11.38
N HIS A 34 -8.77 8.52 -12.55
CA HIS A 34 -7.43 8.29 -13.12
C HIS A 34 -6.68 9.62 -13.32
N PRO A 35 -5.35 9.68 -13.08
CA PRO A 35 -4.55 10.88 -13.33
C PRO A 35 -4.63 11.38 -14.78
N ASP A 36 -4.81 10.46 -15.74
CA ASP A 36 -4.95 10.81 -17.17
C ASP A 36 -6.38 11.23 -17.58
N SER A 37 -7.31 11.33 -16.62
CA SER A 37 -8.66 11.81 -16.88
C SER A 37 -8.67 13.32 -17.09
N GLN A 38 -9.22 13.80 -18.21
CA GLN A 38 -9.40 15.24 -18.48
C GLN A 38 -10.52 15.89 -17.64
N THR A 39 -11.10 15.17 -16.66
CA THR A 39 -12.14 15.71 -15.78
C THR A 39 -11.53 16.38 -14.54
N GLN A 40 -12.16 17.46 -14.05
CA GLN A 40 -11.78 18.12 -12.77
C GLN A 40 -11.90 17.22 -11.53
N SER A 41 -12.35 15.98 -11.70
CA SER A 41 -12.50 14.98 -10.65
C SER A 41 -11.31 14.04 -10.53
N ALA A 42 -10.20 14.24 -11.27
CA ALA A 42 -8.97 13.48 -11.06
C ALA A 42 -8.51 13.64 -9.60
N ASP A 43 -8.47 12.52 -8.86
CA ASP A 43 -8.18 12.51 -7.42
C ASP A 43 -7.42 11.21 -7.11
N HIS A 44 -6.12 11.37 -6.84
CA HIS A 44 -5.20 10.27 -6.61
C HIS A 44 -5.56 9.44 -5.36
N ASP A 45 -6.04 10.10 -4.31
CA ASP A 45 -6.40 9.42 -3.07
C ASP A 45 -7.69 8.61 -3.26
N ARG A 46 -8.59 9.11 -4.11
CA ARG A 46 -9.86 8.47 -4.41
C ARG A 46 -9.67 7.26 -5.31
N ILE A 47 -8.80 7.34 -6.33
CA ILE A 47 -8.48 6.18 -7.17
C ILE A 47 -7.80 5.07 -6.38
N ILE A 48 -6.94 5.40 -5.41
CA ILE A 48 -6.33 4.44 -4.48
C ILE A 48 -7.42 3.71 -3.67
N GLN A 49 -8.37 4.46 -3.10
CA GLN A 49 -9.49 3.87 -2.35
C GLN A 49 -10.39 2.98 -3.22
N ILE A 50 -10.65 3.40 -4.46
CA ILE A 50 -11.44 2.64 -5.45
C ILE A 50 -10.74 1.32 -5.83
N ASN A 51 -9.43 1.36 -6.07
CA ASN A 51 -8.63 0.17 -6.35
C ASN A 51 -8.64 -0.82 -5.18
N ALA A 52 -8.42 -0.33 -3.95
CA ALA A 52 -8.44 -1.16 -2.75
C ALA A 52 -9.80 -1.82 -2.51
N ALA A 53 -10.89 -1.06 -2.70
CA ALA A 53 -12.24 -1.59 -2.57
C ALA A 53 -12.55 -2.66 -3.63
N TYR A 54 -12.12 -2.46 -4.87
CA TYR A 54 -12.31 -3.44 -5.95
C TYR A 54 -11.48 -4.71 -5.72
N GLU A 55 -10.26 -4.61 -5.22
CA GLU A 55 -9.41 -5.79 -4.95
C GLU A 55 -10.07 -6.76 -3.94
N VAL A 56 -10.74 -6.21 -2.92
CA VAL A 56 -11.44 -7.02 -1.90
C VAL A 56 -12.79 -7.52 -2.41
N LEU A 57 -13.56 -6.68 -3.12
CA LEU A 57 -14.92 -7.02 -3.53
C LEU A 57 -15.01 -7.82 -4.83
N SER A 58 -13.95 -7.84 -5.66
CA SER A 58 -13.91 -8.61 -6.90
C SER A 58 -13.60 -10.09 -6.69
N ASP A 59 -12.92 -10.44 -5.60
CA ASP A 59 -12.61 -11.83 -5.23
C ASP A 59 -13.71 -12.37 -4.29
N PRO A 60 -14.40 -13.48 -4.64
CA PRO A 60 -15.48 -14.02 -3.83
C PRO A 60 -15.08 -14.42 -2.40
N GLN A 61 -13.85 -14.94 -2.21
CA GLN A 61 -13.37 -15.36 -0.90
C GLN A 61 -12.99 -14.16 -0.02
N LYS A 62 -12.35 -13.15 -0.61
CA LYS A 62 -12.03 -11.88 0.07
C LYS A 62 -13.31 -11.13 0.44
N ARG A 63 -14.27 -11.05 -0.48
CA ARG A 63 -15.59 -10.45 -0.24
C ARG A 63 -16.35 -11.14 0.87
N GLN A 64 -16.45 -12.47 0.85
CA GLN A 64 -17.13 -13.22 1.91
C GLN A 64 -16.47 -13.00 3.29
N SER A 65 -15.15 -12.90 3.32
CA SER A 65 -14.41 -12.63 4.57
C SER A 65 -14.65 -11.21 5.07
N TYR A 66 -14.73 -10.24 4.16
CA TYR A 66 -15.11 -8.85 4.46
C TYR A 66 -16.56 -8.74 4.96
N ASP A 67 -17.50 -9.43 4.34
CA ASP A 67 -18.92 -9.42 4.74
C ASP A 67 -19.13 -10.02 6.13
N ARG A 68 -18.39 -11.08 6.46
CA ARG A 68 -18.38 -11.66 7.82
C ARG A 68 -17.92 -10.65 8.86
N GLN A 69 -16.85 -9.90 8.58
CA GLN A 69 -16.36 -8.85 9.48
C GLN A 69 -17.39 -7.72 9.64
N LEU A 70 -18.04 -7.31 8.54
CA LEU A 70 -19.06 -6.25 8.57
C LEU A 70 -20.29 -6.66 9.38
N SER A 71 -20.75 -7.91 9.25
CA SER A 71 -21.91 -8.44 9.99
C SER A 71 -21.66 -8.62 11.49
N SER A 72 -20.40 -8.89 11.89
CA SER A 72 -20.00 -8.96 13.29
C SER A 72 -19.98 -7.59 13.98
N ALA A 73 -19.87 -6.50 13.21
CA ALA A 73 -19.89 -5.13 13.71
C ALA A 73 -21.32 -4.55 13.82
N THR A 74 -22.33 -5.19 13.22
CA THR A 74 -23.72 -4.68 13.16
C THR A 74 -24.70 -5.40 14.08
N ASN A 75 -24.26 -6.41 14.85
CA ASN A 75 -25.11 -7.20 15.74
C ASN A 75 -24.85 -6.93 17.23
N SER A 76 -24.82 -5.65 17.61
CA SER A 76 -24.86 -5.23 19.02
C SER A 76 -26.00 -4.25 19.23
N ASP A 77 -27.23 -4.73 19.13
CA ASP A 77 -28.35 -4.16 19.89
C ASP A 77 -29.56 -5.12 19.96
N SER A 78 -30.10 -5.25 21.17
CA SER A 78 -31.39 -5.85 21.61
C SER A 78 -31.63 -7.37 21.47
N ASP A 79 -31.54 -8.14 22.57
CA ASP A 79 -32.67 -8.59 23.41
C ASP A 79 -32.23 -9.70 24.40
N SER A 80 -33.07 -10.00 25.38
CA SER A 80 -32.75 -10.16 26.80
C SER A 80 -32.70 -11.61 27.33
N GLY A 81 -31.78 -11.84 28.28
CA GLY A 81 -32.03 -12.71 29.44
C GLY A 81 -31.61 -14.18 29.39
N LYS A 82 -30.30 -14.48 29.52
CA LYS A 82 -29.75 -15.53 30.42
C LYS A 82 -28.31 -15.15 30.82
N PRO A 83 -27.90 -15.29 32.10
CA PRO A 83 -26.57 -14.88 32.51
C PRO A 83 -25.54 -15.89 32.00
N TYR A 84 -24.97 -15.62 30.82
CA TYR A 84 -23.65 -16.14 30.50
C TYR A 84 -22.67 -15.45 31.44
N VAL A 85 -22.18 -16.20 32.42
CA VAL A 85 -21.00 -15.83 33.20
C VAL A 85 -19.84 -15.70 32.22
N TYR A 86 -19.62 -14.48 31.75
CA TYR A 86 -18.38 -14.11 31.07
C TYR A 86 -17.28 -14.21 32.12
N LYS A 87 -16.48 -15.27 32.07
CA LYS A 87 -15.17 -15.28 32.72
C LYS A 87 -14.28 -14.34 31.90
N PRO A 88 -13.86 -13.18 32.44
CA PRO A 88 -12.92 -12.33 31.75
C PRO A 88 -11.53 -12.94 31.97
N GLN A 89 -11.02 -13.69 31.00
CA GLN A 89 -9.63 -14.12 31.01
C GLN A 89 -9.15 -14.41 29.57
N GLN A 90 -8.21 -13.58 29.09
CA GLN A 90 -7.16 -13.85 28.08
C GLN A 90 -7.31 -13.43 26.59
N LYS A 91 -8.46 -13.00 26.06
CA LYS A 91 -8.56 -12.67 24.61
C LYS A 91 -8.01 -11.31 24.15
N ALA A 92 -8.03 -10.28 25.00
CA ALA A 92 -7.54 -8.95 24.63
C ALA A 92 -6.00 -8.90 24.53
N THR A 93 -5.31 -9.70 25.36
CA THR A 93 -3.85 -9.77 25.38
C THR A 93 -3.26 -10.40 24.12
N ASP A 94 -3.94 -11.37 23.51
CA ASP A 94 -3.46 -12.06 22.31
C ASP A 94 -3.60 -11.19 21.05
N ALA A 95 -4.71 -10.43 20.93
CA ALA A 95 -4.91 -9.51 19.81
C ALA A 95 -3.90 -8.34 19.86
N ASP A 96 -3.69 -7.74 21.03
CA ASP A 96 -2.68 -6.68 21.20
C ASP A 96 -1.26 -7.20 20.97
N ALA A 97 -0.99 -8.46 21.34
CA ALA A 97 0.27 -9.14 21.04
C ALA A 97 0.44 -9.39 19.53
N GLU A 98 -0.60 -9.81 18.81
CA GLU A 98 -0.58 -9.97 17.35
C GLU A 98 -0.33 -8.64 16.62
N LEU A 99 -0.95 -7.55 17.06
CA LEU A 99 -0.72 -6.21 16.50
C LEU A 99 0.72 -5.76 16.74
N THR A 100 1.21 -5.92 17.97
CA THR A 100 2.61 -5.61 18.33
C THR A 100 3.59 -6.47 17.52
N LEU A 101 3.26 -7.74 17.28
CA LEU A 101 4.06 -8.64 16.48
C LEU A 101 4.13 -8.15 15.04
N TRP A 102 3.00 -7.77 14.43
CA TRP A 102 2.99 -7.24 13.06
C TRP A 102 3.80 -5.95 12.93
N ILE A 103 3.67 -5.01 13.88
CA ILE A 103 4.48 -3.77 13.88
C ILE A 103 5.98 -4.10 13.87
N ASN A 104 6.41 -5.00 14.74
CA ASN A 104 7.82 -5.30 14.94
C ASN A 104 8.41 -6.23 13.88
N LYS A 105 7.61 -7.15 13.33
CA LYS A 105 8.06 -8.15 12.35
C LYS A 105 7.83 -7.74 10.90
N VAL A 106 6.89 -6.83 10.63
CA VAL A 106 6.51 -6.44 9.27
C VAL A 106 6.77 -4.95 9.05
N TYR A 107 6.03 -4.07 9.74
CA TYR A 107 6.08 -2.64 9.46
C TYR A 107 7.48 -2.03 9.68
N LYS A 108 8.09 -2.23 10.85
CA LYS A 108 9.40 -1.64 11.18
C LYS A 108 10.50 -2.10 10.21
N PRO A 109 10.68 -3.41 9.93
CA PRO A 109 11.66 -3.87 8.95
C PRO A 109 11.42 -3.31 7.55
N ILE A 110 10.18 -3.34 7.06
CA ILE A 110 9.85 -2.83 5.71
C ILE A 110 10.12 -1.33 5.62
N ASN A 111 9.67 -0.54 6.61
CA ASN A 111 9.91 0.89 6.63
C ASN A 111 11.42 1.23 6.69
N ARG A 112 12.23 0.38 7.34
CA ARG A 112 13.70 0.50 7.32
C ARG A 112 14.28 0.22 5.92
N SER A 113 13.83 -0.85 5.26
CA SER A 113 14.25 -1.19 3.89
C SER A 113 13.86 -0.10 2.89
N ILE A 114 12.63 0.41 2.96
CA ILE A 114 12.18 1.53 2.10
C ILE A 114 13.07 2.76 2.32
N ASN A 115 13.39 3.08 3.58
CA ASN A 115 14.29 4.20 3.88
C ASN A 115 15.72 3.98 3.35
N GLN A 116 16.21 2.74 3.38
CA GLN A 116 17.52 2.38 2.83
C GLN A 116 17.56 2.60 1.30
N ILE A 117 16.45 2.35 0.61
CA ILE A 117 16.34 2.56 -0.85
C ILE A 117 16.20 4.05 -1.18
N LEU A 118 15.32 4.77 -0.48
CA LEU A 118 15.00 6.16 -0.79
C LEU A 118 16.12 7.15 -0.43
N LYS A 119 16.80 6.95 0.70
CA LYS A 119 17.72 7.95 1.26
C LYS A 119 18.93 8.25 0.34
N PRO A 120 19.60 7.25 -0.27
CA PRO A 120 20.80 7.49 -1.06
C PRO A 120 20.53 8.09 -2.45
N LEU A 121 19.33 7.90 -3.01
CA LEU A 121 19.04 8.20 -4.43
C LEU A 121 19.60 9.56 -4.87
N LYS A 122 19.28 10.63 -4.14
CA LYS A 122 19.72 11.98 -4.50
C LYS A 122 21.25 12.06 -4.59
N SER A 123 21.96 11.50 -3.63
CA SER A 123 23.42 11.55 -3.61
C SER A 123 24.03 10.70 -4.73
N GLU A 124 23.43 9.57 -5.07
CA GLU A 124 23.93 8.70 -6.14
C GLU A 124 23.72 9.33 -7.52
N VAL A 125 22.55 9.94 -7.75
CA VAL A 125 22.27 10.74 -8.96
C VAL A 125 23.21 11.94 -9.04
N ASP A 126 23.38 12.69 -7.95
CA ASP A 126 24.24 13.89 -7.95
C ASP A 126 25.70 13.52 -8.29
N LYS A 127 26.22 12.36 -7.83
CA LYS A 127 27.54 11.84 -8.23
C LYS A 127 27.61 11.52 -9.71
N LEU A 128 26.66 10.73 -10.21
CA LEU A 128 26.61 10.30 -11.60
C LEU A 128 26.46 11.47 -12.57
N SER A 129 25.76 12.53 -12.16
CA SER A 129 25.58 13.74 -12.98
C SER A 129 26.87 14.51 -13.26
N ALA A 130 27.96 14.22 -12.53
CA ALA A 130 29.26 14.84 -12.78
C ALA A 130 29.84 14.40 -14.13
N ASP A 131 29.73 13.12 -14.45
CA ASP A 131 30.03 12.55 -15.77
C ASP A 131 29.24 11.23 -15.96
N PRO A 132 28.08 11.27 -16.66
CA PRO A 132 27.25 10.09 -16.86
C PRO A 132 27.89 8.99 -17.71
N PHE A 133 28.97 9.29 -18.44
CA PHE A 133 29.67 8.34 -19.31
C PHE A 133 30.94 7.77 -18.65
N ASP A 134 31.22 8.15 -17.40
CA ASP A 134 32.31 7.57 -16.62
C ASP A 134 31.94 6.16 -16.15
N ASP A 135 32.77 5.18 -16.51
CA ASP A 135 32.53 3.76 -16.22
C ASP A 135 32.51 3.47 -14.71
N GLU A 136 33.35 4.13 -13.91
CA GLU A 136 33.41 3.91 -12.45
C GLU A 136 32.15 4.47 -11.77
N LEU A 137 31.70 5.67 -12.18
CA LEU A 137 30.46 6.26 -11.67
C LEU A 137 29.23 5.45 -12.08
N MET A 138 29.19 4.94 -13.31
CA MET A 138 28.10 4.09 -13.78
C MET A 138 28.07 2.75 -13.05
N GLU A 139 29.21 2.08 -12.86
CA GLU A 139 29.31 0.83 -12.10
C GLU A 139 28.86 1.03 -10.64
N ALA A 140 29.25 2.14 -10.02
CA ALA A 140 28.80 2.49 -8.67
C ALA A 140 27.27 2.68 -8.60
N PHE A 141 26.68 3.33 -9.61
CA PHE A 141 25.23 3.53 -9.71
C PHE A 141 24.47 2.21 -9.93
N GLN A 142 24.98 1.34 -10.81
CA GLN A 142 24.42 0.00 -11.03
C GLN A 142 24.49 -0.86 -9.76
N THR A 143 25.60 -0.79 -9.02
CA THR A 143 25.74 -1.46 -7.71
C THR A 143 24.71 -0.94 -6.71
N TYR A 144 24.47 0.37 -6.68
CA TYR A 144 23.41 0.96 -5.86
C TYR A 144 22.02 0.41 -6.23
N ILE A 145 21.69 0.31 -7.52
CA ILE A 145 20.43 -0.25 -8.00
C ILE A 145 20.29 -1.71 -7.55
N GLU A 146 21.35 -2.52 -7.67
CA GLU A 146 21.34 -3.93 -7.25
C GLU A 146 21.09 -4.08 -5.74
N ILE A 147 21.76 -3.28 -4.91
CA ILE A 147 21.54 -3.23 -3.46
C ILE A 147 20.08 -2.88 -3.15
N CYS A 148 19.51 -1.91 -3.87
CA CYS A 148 18.12 -1.51 -3.70
C CYS A 148 17.14 -2.61 -4.10
N ARG A 149 17.36 -3.30 -5.22
CA ARG A 149 16.53 -4.43 -5.66
C ARG A 149 16.55 -5.58 -4.65
N ASN A 150 17.72 -5.92 -4.13
CA ASN A 150 17.85 -6.94 -3.09
C ASN A 150 17.06 -6.55 -1.84
N ALA A 151 17.18 -5.30 -1.37
CA ALA A 151 16.41 -4.80 -0.23
C ALA A 151 14.88 -4.80 -0.50
N LEU A 152 14.47 -4.41 -1.71
CA LEU A 152 13.08 -4.37 -2.14
C LEU A 152 12.46 -5.78 -2.18
N HIS A 153 13.15 -6.74 -2.79
CA HIS A 153 12.71 -8.14 -2.84
C HIS A 153 12.51 -8.74 -1.45
N GLN A 154 13.44 -8.48 -0.52
CA GLN A 154 13.28 -8.95 0.86
C GLN A 154 12.08 -8.29 1.55
N ALA A 155 11.85 -6.98 1.33
CA ALA A 155 10.71 -6.27 1.89
C ALA A 155 9.37 -6.78 1.32
N GLN A 156 9.27 -6.98 0.00
CA GLN A 156 8.09 -7.54 -0.67
C GLN A 156 7.80 -8.97 -0.20
N LYS A 157 8.83 -9.82 -0.10
CA LYS A 157 8.71 -11.18 0.43
C LYS A 157 8.19 -11.16 1.85
N LEU A 158 8.75 -10.32 2.71
CA LEU A 158 8.33 -10.16 4.10
C LEU A 158 6.88 -9.69 4.19
N PHE A 159 6.49 -8.69 3.41
CA PHE A 159 5.13 -8.15 3.38
C PHE A 159 4.09 -9.22 3.02
N ARG A 160 4.39 -10.05 2.01
CA ARG A 160 3.51 -11.15 1.56
C ARG A 160 3.45 -12.33 2.54
N SER A 161 4.44 -12.48 3.42
CA SER A 161 4.55 -13.63 4.32
C SER A 161 3.65 -13.54 5.56
N TYR A 162 3.15 -12.35 5.89
CA TYR A 162 2.31 -12.12 7.06
C TYR A 162 0.90 -11.69 6.67
N ARG A 163 -0.10 -12.10 7.45
CA ARG A 163 -1.46 -11.59 7.30
C ARG A 163 -1.51 -10.15 7.79
N ASN A 164 -2.12 -9.26 7.00
CA ASN A 164 -2.31 -7.86 7.34
C ASN A 164 -3.50 -7.71 8.32
N PRO A 165 -3.28 -7.23 9.55
CA PRO A 165 -4.35 -7.00 10.51
C PRO A 165 -5.27 -5.88 10.04
N SER A 166 -6.58 -6.01 10.29
CA SER A 166 -7.57 -5.00 9.91
C SER A 166 -7.25 -3.59 10.42
N PRO A 167 -6.75 -3.38 11.66
CA PRO A 167 -6.39 -2.05 12.13
C PRO A 167 -5.30 -1.36 11.30
N PHE A 168 -4.43 -2.12 10.64
CA PHE A 168 -3.33 -1.62 9.82
C PHE A 168 -3.58 -1.71 8.31
N ALA A 169 -4.83 -1.94 7.88
CA ALA A 169 -5.12 -2.11 6.45
C ALA A 169 -4.71 -0.89 5.60
N GLY A 170 -4.92 0.34 6.09
CA GLY A 170 -4.47 1.57 5.43
C GLY A 170 -2.95 1.66 5.32
N VAL A 171 -2.24 1.40 6.43
CA VAL A 171 -0.77 1.37 6.47
C VAL A 171 -0.22 0.32 5.52
N ALA A 172 -0.82 -0.87 5.52
CA ALA A 172 -0.43 -1.96 4.64
C ALA A 172 -0.63 -1.58 3.15
N ALA A 173 -1.71 -0.87 2.82
CA ALA A 173 -1.92 -0.35 1.47
C ALA A 173 -0.84 0.66 1.07
N HIS A 174 -0.52 1.64 1.93
CA HIS A 174 0.57 2.58 1.67
C HIS A 174 1.92 1.87 1.48
N LEU A 175 2.24 0.88 2.31
CA LEU A 175 3.44 0.06 2.15
C LEU A 175 3.45 -0.68 0.81
N TYR A 176 2.34 -1.31 0.43
CA TYR A 176 2.21 -2.02 -0.84
C TYR A 176 2.48 -1.10 -2.04
N TYR A 177 1.81 0.06 -2.11
CA TYR A 177 2.02 1.01 -3.21
C TYR A 177 3.43 1.59 -3.20
N THR A 178 4.00 1.84 -2.01
CA THR A 178 5.40 2.29 -1.90
C THR A 178 6.34 1.27 -2.52
N LEU A 179 6.18 -0.01 -2.20
CA LEU A 179 7.04 -1.08 -2.73
C LEU A 179 6.90 -1.24 -4.26
N ASN A 180 5.70 -1.08 -4.82
CA ASN A 180 5.50 -1.14 -6.27
C ASN A 180 6.13 0.06 -6.99
N HIS A 181 5.93 1.29 -6.48
CA HIS A 181 6.56 2.46 -7.09
C HIS A 181 8.09 2.39 -6.99
N LEU A 182 8.64 1.81 -5.92
CA LEU A 182 10.08 1.55 -5.87
C LEU A 182 10.54 0.53 -6.91
N ASP A 183 9.72 -0.49 -7.21
CA ASP A 183 10.01 -1.47 -8.25
C ASP A 183 10.05 -0.81 -9.64
N ASP A 184 8.98 -0.08 -9.98
CA ASP A 184 8.87 0.68 -11.23
C ASP A 184 10.01 1.69 -11.37
N GLY A 185 10.30 2.43 -10.30
CA GLY A 185 11.39 3.39 -10.27
C GLY A 185 12.76 2.74 -10.49
N LEU A 186 13.03 1.59 -9.88
CA LEU A 186 14.30 0.87 -10.08
C LEU A 186 14.42 0.31 -11.50
N ASN A 187 13.32 -0.09 -12.13
CA ASN A 187 13.32 -0.54 -13.53
C ASN A 187 13.65 0.61 -14.50
N GLU A 188 13.12 1.80 -14.25
CA GLU A 188 13.46 3.00 -15.03
C GLU A 188 14.92 3.40 -14.83
N LEU A 189 15.43 3.39 -13.59
CA LEU A 189 16.83 3.69 -13.32
C LEU A 189 17.78 2.67 -13.98
N GLU A 190 17.44 1.38 -13.98
CA GLU A 190 18.21 0.36 -14.70
C GLU A 190 18.19 0.60 -16.21
N THR A 191 17.01 0.93 -16.76
CA THR A 191 16.85 1.26 -18.18
C THR A 191 17.77 2.40 -18.59
N PHE A 192 17.84 3.46 -17.78
CA PHE A 192 18.79 4.56 -17.97
C PHE A 192 20.25 4.07 -18.06
N THR A 193 20.68 3.12 -17.22
CA THR A 193 22.07 2.60 -17.28
C THR A 193 22.39 1.84 -18.58
N LEU A 194 21.38 1.42 -19.33
CA LEU A 194 21.55 0.69 -20.59
C LEU A 194 21.52 1.60 -21.81
N ASN A 195 20.79 2.71 -21.75
CA ASN A 195 20.50 3.55 -22.91
C ASN A 195 20.84 5.04 -22.74
N TYR A 196 21.23 5.47 -21.53
CA TYR A 196 21.53 6.87 -21.17
C TYR A 196 20.37 7.84 -21.45
N ASP A 197 19.12 7.36 -21.43
CA ASP A 197 17.95 8.19 -21.65
C ASP A 197 17.53 8.96 -20.39
N ASP A 198 17.76 10.27 -20.40
CA ASP A 198 17.38 11.18 -19.31
C ASP A 198 15.89 11.11 -18.95
N SER A 199 15.02 10.71 -19.90
CA SER A 199 13.59 10.51 -19.61
C SER A 199 13.37 9.36 -18.61
N SER A 200 14.10 8.25 -18.75
CA SER A 200 14.06 7.14 -17.79
C SER A 200 14.64 7.55 -16.43
N LEU A 201 15.73 8.32 -16.41
CA LEU A 201 16.29 8.83 -15.15
C LEU A 201 15.28 9.72 -14.41
N HIS A 202 14.65 10.66 -15.11
CA HIS A 202 13.62 11.53 -14.55
C HIS A 202 12.41 10.74 -14.06
N THR A 203 11.94 9.77 -14.85
CA THR A 203 10.77 8.94 -14.51
C THR A 203 11.05 8.09 -13.27
N GLY A 204 12.24 7.49 -13.17
CA GLY A 204 12.69 6.77 -11.97
C GLY A 204 12.70 7.66 -10.72
N GLN A 205 13.19 8.90 -10.82
CA GLN A 205 13.16 9.86 -9.70
C GLN A 205 11.74 10.24 -9.28
N GLU A 206 10.81 10.40 -10.22
CA GLU A 206 9.41 10.68 -9.91
C GLU A 206 8.74 9.53 -9.16
N PHE A 207 9.00 8.28 -9.56
CA PHE A 207 8.54 7.10 -8.83
C PHE A 207 9.05 7.08 -7.38
N PHE A 208 10.33 7.39 -7.16
CA PHE A 208 10.92 7.49 -5.81
C PHE A 208 10.30 8.64 -5.00
N ARG A 209 9.98 9.77 -5.64
CA ARG A 209 9.29 10.90 -5.00
C ARG A 209 7.89 10.48 -4.52
N ILE A 210 7.14 9.78 -5.35
CA ILE A 210 5.81 9.24 -4.99
C ILE A 210 5.93 8.23 -3.85
N ALA A 211 6.87 7.29 -3.93
CA ALA A 211 7.16 6.32 -2.88
C ALA A 211 7.51 7.00 -1.54
N SER A 212 8.29 8.09 -1.58
CA SER A 212 8.62 8.90 -0.40
C SER A 212 7.38 9.53 0.25
N ARG A 213 6.44 10.01 -0.57
CA ARG A 213 5.15 10.55 -0.07
C ARG A 213 4.30 9.44 0.58
N LEU A 214 4.08 8.33 -0.12
CA LEU A 214 3.30 7.18 0.39
C LEU A 214 3.88 6.63 1.70
N ARG A 215 5.22 6.59 1.82
CA ARG A 215 5.87 6.21 3.08
C ARG A 215 5.53 7.18 4.21
N ARG A 216 5.51 8.49 3.97
CA ARG A 216 5.14 9.49 5.00
C ARG A 216 3.70 9.30 5.45
N GLU A 217 2.79 9.07 4.51
CA GLU A 217 1.37 8.78 4.78
C GLU A 217 1.24 7.51 5.65
N ALA A 218 1.97 6.44 5.33
CA ALA A 218 2.03 5.24 6.16
C ALA A 218 2.51 5.53 7.60
N GLN A 219 3.52 6.38 7.75
CA GLN A 219 4.06 6.77 9.06
C GLN A 219 3.07 7.60 9.87
N GLU A 220 2.36 8.52 9.22
CA GLU A 220 1.33 9.34 9.86
C GLU A 220 0.13 8.50 10.30
N GLU A 221 -0.32 7.56 9.47
CA GLU A 221 -1.36 6.61 9.86
C GLU A 221 -0.93 5.73 11.03
N MET A 222 0.31 5.22 11.00
CA MET A 222 0.83 4.43 12.12
C MET A 222 0.86 5.19 13.44
N LYS A 223 1.13 6.50 13.42
CA LYS A 223 1.07 7.35 14.62
C LYS A 223 -0.34 7.56 15.15
N LYS A 224 -1.37 7.47 14.30
CA LYS A 224 -2.78 7.60 14.72
C LYS A 224 -3.31 6.33 15.38
N ILE A 225 -2.70 5.19 15.07
CA ILE A 225 -3.11 3.86 15.56
C ILE A 225 -2.31 3.46 16.82
N SER A 226 -1.12 4.06 17.03
CA SER A 226 -0.24 3.79 18.18
C SER A 226 -0.59 4.60 19.42
#